data_AF-A0A971QZI6-F1
#
_entry.id   AF-A0A971QZI6-F1
#
_cell.length_a   1.000
_cell.length_b   1.000
_cell.length_c   1.000
_cell.angle_alpha   90.00
_cell.angle_beta   90.00
_cell.angle_gamma   90.00
#
_symmetry.space_group_name_H-M   'P 1'
#
loop_
_entity.id
_entity.type
_entity.pdbx_description
1 polymer ?
#
loop_
_entity_poly.entity_id
_entity_poly.type
_entity_poly.pdbx_seq_one_letter_code
_entity_poly.pdbx_strand_id
1 'polypeptide(L)'
;MRDYFKTGITLMIITVIAAFALSAVYSIVKEPIANAELGAKLLAIRSVLKDSTSGGSLVSDERIPSTAGDLAKFEWSPSGFQVEDGIIYRSDNGRGKVDNPVYRFTSDDGREIYIAIASAVGYGGDVKTMASFISTGTGLKLNGIKVLEYSQETPGLGANIANSDIQKRFYPVEPSGLERELKVNKDAGVTPIGEEIDLKRETEGIVTVTDVMTGATITPRAVTVSINTMYQFLKKAGVK
;
A
#
# COMPACT_ATOMS: atom_id res chain seq x y z
N MET A 1 5.69 12.88 -55.38
CA MET A 1 6.38 11.76 -54.67
C MET A 1 7.64 12.23 -53.92
N ARG A 2 8.57 12.96 -54.55
CA ARG A 2 9.81 13.41 -53.91
C ARG A 2 9.60 14.27 -52.65
N ASP A 3 8.60 15.15 -52.66
CA ASP A 3 8.36 16.04 -51.51
C ASP A 3 7.73 15.30 -50.32
N TYR A 4 6.82 14.36 -50.57
CA TYR A 4 6.31 13.46 -49.54
C TYR A 4 7.41 12.58 -48.92
N PHE A 5 8.36 12.11 -49.72
CA PHE A 5 9.50 11.33 -49.23
C PHE A 5 10.46 12.17 -48.38
N LYS A 6 10.72 13.42 -48.77
CA LYS A 6 11.49 14.38 -47.97
C LYS A 6 10.82 14.67 -46.63
N THR A 7 9.51 14.95 -46.62
CA THR A 7 8.77 15.19 -45.38
C THR A 7 8.79 13.96 -44.46
N GLY A 8 8.64 12.75 -45.01
CA GLY A 8 8.74 11.50 -44.25
C GLY A 8 10.10 11.32 -43.59
N ILE A 9 11.19 11.57 -44.32
CA ILE A 9 12.56 11.50 -43.79
C ILE A 9 12.80 12.56 -42.72
N THR A 10 12.33 13.80 -42.93
CA THR A 10 12.47 14.87 -41.94
C THR A 10 11.78 14.51 -40.63
N LEU A 11 10.55 13.96 -40.68
CA LEU A 11 9.84 13.49 -39.50
C LEU A 11 10.58 12.33 -38.82
N MET A 12 11.09 11.37 -39.60
CA MET A 12 11.89 10.26 -39.08
C MET A 12 13.11 10.78 -38.30
N ILE A 13 13.88 11.71 -38.86
CA ILE A 13 15.05 12.29 -38.19
C ILE A 13 14.66 12.98 -36.88
N ILE A 14 13.59 13.78 -36.89
CA ILE A 14 13.13 14.47 -35.68
C ILE A 14 12.70 13.46 -34.61
N THR A 15 11.98 12.39 -34.98
CA THR A 15 11.59 11.34 -34.02
C THR A 15 12.77 10.59 -33.44
N VAL A 16 13.81 10.31 -34.23
CA VAL A 16 15.04 9.66 -33.77
C VAL A 16 15.79 10.56 -32.79
N ILE A 17 15.91 11.86 -33.09
CA ILE A 17 16.55 12.82 -32.19
C ILE A 17 15.75 12.92 -30.87
N ALA A 18 14.42 12.99 -30.94
CA ALA A 18 13.56 13.04 -29.75
C ALA A 18 13.66 11.78 -28.89
N ALA A 19 13.70 10.59 -29.52
CA ALA A 19 13.88 9.32 -28.81
C ALA A 19 15.25 9.24 -28.13
N PHE A 20 16.31 9.68 -28.81
CA PHE A 20 17.65 9.72 -28.22
C PHE A 20 17.73 10.70 -27.03
N ALA A 21 17.15 11.89 -27.18
CA ALA A 21 17.07 12.87 -26.10
C ALA A 21 16.29 12.31 -24.90
N LEU A 22 15.14 11.67 -25.13
CA LEU A 22 14.34 11.03 -24.07
C LEU A 22 15.11 9.90 -23.38
N SER A 23 15.85 9.06 -24.12
CA SER A 23 16.66 7.98 -23.56
C SER A 23 17.80 8.49 -22.69
N ALA A 24 18.46 9.58 -23.09
CA ALA A 24 19.52 10.21 -22.30
C ALA A 24 18.97 10.78 -20.99
N VAL A 25 17.86 11.51 -21.05
CA VAL A 25 17.18 12.05 -19.86
C VAL A 25 16.72 10.93 -18.94
N TYR A 26 16.09 9.88 -19.47
CA TYR A 26 15.65 8.74 -18.67
C TYR A 26 16.82 8.06 -17.94
N SER A 27 17.95 7.87 -18.62
CA SER A 27 19.12 7.22 -18.01
C SER A 27 19.72 8.02 -16.86
N ILE A 28 19.67 9.36 -16.93
CA ILE A 28 20.14 10.25 -15.87
C ILE A 28 19.19 10.25 -14.67
N VAL A 29 17.87 10.21 -14.91
CA VAL A 29 16.85 10.43 -13.87
C VAL A 29 16.42 9.13 -13.19
N LYS A 30 16.61 7.96 -13.82
CA LYS A 30 16.20 6.65 -13.28
C LYS A 30 16.79 6.34 -11.90
N GLU A 31 18.09 6.61 -11.70
CA GLU A 31 18.75 6.34 -10.42
C GLU A 31 18.24 7.23 -9.27
N PRO A 32 18.15 8.56 -9.42
CA PRO A 32 17.53 9.43 -8.42
C PRO A 32 16.10 9.02 -8.03
N ILE A 33 15.27 8.63 -9.01
CA ILE A 33 13.89 8.17 -8.75
C ILE A 33 13.92 6.89 -7.92
N ALA A 34 14.72 5.90 -8.30
CA ALA A 34 14.82 4.64 -7.56
C ALA A 34 15.28 4.85 -6.10
N ASN A 35 16.23 5.76 -5.88
CA ASN A 35 16.69 6.10 -4.53
C ASN A 35 15.61 6.83 -3.70
N ALA A 36 14.84 7.71 -4.34
CA ALA A 36 13.72 8.40 -3.67
C ALA A 36 12.59 7.42 -3.31
N GLU A 37 12.24 6.50 -4.21
CA GLU A 37 11.25 5.45 -3.97
C GLU A 37 11.68 4.50 -2.85
N LEU A 38 12.95 4.07 -2.85
CA LEU A 38 13.51 3.26 -1.77
C LEU A 38 13.45 4.00 -0.43
N GLY A 39 13.85 5.28 -0.40
CA GLY A 39 13.77 6.11 0.79
C GLY A 39 12.34 6.22 1.32
N ALA A 40 11.37 6.49 0.44
CA ALA A 40 9.96 6.55 0.80
C ALA A 40 9.45 5.19 1.33
N LYS A 41 9.85 4.08 0.70
CA LYS A 41 9.48 2.71 1.13
C LYS A 41 10.05 2.38 2.51
N LEU A 42 11.31 2.72 2.78
CA LEU A 42 11.94 2.50 4.09
C LEU A 42 11.29 3.36 5.18
N LEU A 43 10.96 4.62 4.89
CA LEU A 43 10.21 5.48 5.80
C LEU A 43 8.80 4.94 6.08
N ALA A 44 8.14 4.39 5.06
CA ALA A 44 6.85 3.75 5.23
C ALA A 44 6.94 2.48 6.10
N ILE A 45 7.94 1.63 5.89
CA ILE A 45 8.22 0.45 6.72
C ILE A 45 8.41 0.86 8.19
N ARG A 46 9.24 1.88 8.45
CA ARG A 46 9.43 2.43 9.79
C ARG A 46 8.12 2.95 10.40
N SER A 47 7.28 3.59 9.58
CA SER A 47 5.99 4.12 10.05
C SER A 47 5.02 3.00 10.44
N VAL A 48 4.96 1.90 9.68
CA VAL A 48 4.04 0.79 9.97
C VAL A 48 4.58 -0.18 11.03
N LEU A 49 5.88 -0.13 11.35
CA LEU A 49 6.49 -0.88 12.46
C LEU A 49 6.38 -0.19 13.81
N LYS A 50 5.85 1.03 13.88
CA LYS A 50 5.48 1.65 15.16
C LYS A 50 4.24 0.98 15.72
N ASP A 51 4.28 0.65 17.00
CA ASP A 51 3.16 0.08 17.75
C ASP A 51 2.00 1.08 17.74
N SER A 52 0.83 0.60 17.31
CA SER A 52 -0.38 1.42 17.23
C SER A 52 -0.89 1.95 18.56
N THR A 53 -0.59 1.26 19.66
CA THR A 53 -1.14 1.51 20.99
C THR A 53 -0.14 2.29 21.85
N SER A 54 1.13 1.91 21.84
CA SER A 54 2.17 2.56 22.66
C SER A 54 2.92 3.67 21.92
N GLY A 55 2.89 3.69 20.59
CA GLY A 55 3.70 4.60 19.76
C GLY A 55 5.19 4.26 19.75
N GLY A 56 5.63 3.24 20.51
CA GLY A 56 6.99 2.72 20.51
C GLY A 56 7.29 1.94 19.24
N SER A 57 8.57 1.66 18.97
CA SER A 57 8.92 0.80 17.84
C SER A 57 8.71 -0.67 18.21
N LEU A 58 8.04 -1.45 17.35
CA LEU A 58 7.92 -2.90 17.52
C LEU A 58 9.25 -3.62 17.24
N VAL A 59 10.12 -2.98 16.48
CA VAL A 59 11.43 -3.49 16.05
C VAL A 59 12.43 -2.38 16.32
N SER A 60 13.47 -2.65 17.12
CA SER A 60 14.55 -1.69 17.36
C SER A 60 15.07 -1.09 16.05
N ASP A 61 15.28 0.23 15.99
CA ASP A 61 15.59 0.97 14.75
C ASP A 61 16.86 0.44 14.06
N GLU A 62 17.78 -0.15 14.82
CA GLU A 62 19.00 -0.79 14.33
C GLU A 62 18.74 -2.08 13.54
N ARG A 63 17.62 -2.77 13.81
CA ARG A 63 17.19 -3.99 13.09
C ARG A 63 16.39 -3.67 11.83
N ILE A 64 15.97 -2.42 11.65
CA ILE A 64 15.27 -1.99 10.44
C ILE A 64 16.32 -1.67 9.34
N PRO A 65 16.26 -2.33 8.18
CA PRO A 65 17.23 -2.11 7.11
C PRO A 65 17.22 -0.67 6.63
N SER A 66 18.40 -0.17 6.25
CA SER A 66 18.57 1.18 5.67
C SER A 66 18.98 1.16 4.20
N THR A 67 19.20 -0.02 3.62
CA THR A 67 19.59 -0.21 2.22
C THR A 67 18.67 -1.23 1.54
N ALA A 68 18.59 -1.17 0.20
CA ALA A 68 17.82 -2.15 -0.57
C ALA A 68 18.35 -3.58 -0.40
N GLY A 69 19.68 -3.75 -0.36
CA GLY A 69 20.32 -5.06 -0.19
C GLY A 69 20.04 -5.69 1.18
N ASP A 70 19.95 -4.88 2.24
CA ASP A 70 19.56 -5.39 3.55
C ASP A 70 18.06 -5.67 3.64
N LEU A 71 17.24 -4.82 3.01
CA LEU A 71 15.79 -5.03 2.93
C LEU A 71 15.44 -6.34 2.22
N ALA A 72 16.21 -6.73 1.21
CA ALA A 72 16.06 -8.00 0.50
C ALA A 72 16.15 -9.23 1.42
N LYS A 73 16.90 -9.14 2.54
CA LYS A 73 17.03 -10.22 3.53
C LYS A 73 15.75 -10.48 4.32
N PHE A 74 14.85 -9.49 4.36
CA PHE A 74 13.55 -9.59 5.02
C PHE A 74 12.45 -10.03 4.06
N GLU A 75 12.76 -10.22 2.77
CA GLU A 75 11.77 -10.69 1.81
C GLU A 75 11.29 -12.09 2.18
N TRP A 76 9.97 -12.23 2.21
CA TRP A 76 9.28 -13.46 2.53
C TRP A 76 8.42 -13.85 1.34
N SER A 77 8.70 -15.04 0.81
CA SER A 77 7.98 -15.65 -0.29
C SER A 77 7.32 -16.93 0.19
N PRO A 78 5.99 -16.95 0.40
CA PRO A 78 5.29 -18.18 0.74
C PRO A 78 5.27 -19.16 -0.43
N SER A 79 5.32 -20.46 -0.13
CA SER A 79 5.17 -21.50 -1.15
C SER A 79 3.76 -21.51 -1.75
N GLY A 80 3.64 -21.84 -3.03
CA GLY A 80 2.35 -21.96 -3.71
C GLY A 80 1.83 -20.67 -4.37
N PHE A 81 2.59 -19.57 -4.31
CA PHE A 81 2.29 -18.33 -5.03
C PHE A 81 3.25 -18.16 -6.21
N GLN A 82 2.70 -17.74 -7.34
CA GLN A 82 3.47 -17.40 -8.54
C GLN A 82 3.47 -15.89 -8.69
N VAL A 83 4.65 -15.33 -8.96
CA VAL A 83 4.80 -13.90 -9.20
C VAL A 83 4.71 -13.63 -10.69
N GLU A 84 3.73 -12.84 -11.10
CA GLU A 84 3.53 -12.41 -12.49
C GLU A 84 3.48 -10.89 -12.52
N ASP A 85 4.29 -10.25 -13.37
CA ASP A 85 4.40 -8.79 -13.48
C ASP A 85 4.62 -8.06 -12.14
N GLY A 86 5.38 -8.67 -11.23
CA GLY A 86 5.65 -8.13 -9.90
C GLY A 86 4.47 -8.22 -8.92
N ILE A 87 3.41 -8.97 -9.26
CA ILE A 87 2.25 -9.21 -8.41
C ILE A 87 2.29 -10.64 -7.90
N ILE A 88 2.21 -10.82 -6.57
CA ILE A 88 2.22 -12.15 -5.92
C ILE A 88 0.82 -12.70 -5.70
N TYR A 89 -0.20 -11.83 -5.62
CA TYR A 89 -1.57 -12.24 -5.38
C TYR A 89 -2.58 -11.23 -5.93
N ARG A 90 -3.72 -11.73 -6.40
CA ARG A 90 -4.88 -10.94 -6.79
C ARG A 90 -6.07 -11.40 -5.95
N SER A 91 -6.87 -10.45 -5.47
CA SER A 91 -8.07 -10.79 -4.67
C SER A 91 -9.03 -11.64 -5.48
N ASP A 92 -9.83 -12.45 -4.80
CA ASP A 92 -10.81 -13.36 -5.44
C ASP A 92 -11.86 -12.60 -6.26
N ASN A 93 -12.14 -11.36 -5.88
CA ASN A 93 -13.06 -10.46 -6.58
C ASN A 93 -12.37 -9.56 -7.63
N GLY A 94 -11.06 -9.71 -7.85
CA GLY A 94 -10.26 -8.95 -8.81
C GLY A 94 -10.08 -7.45 -8.50
N ARG A 95 -10.55 -6.98 -7.34
CA ARG A 95 -10.52 -5.55 -6.98
C ARG A 95 -9.19 -5.07 -6.39
N GLY A 96 -8.33 -5.98 -5.95
CA GLY A 96 -7.03 -5.64 -5.36
C GLY A 96 -5.92 -6.60 -5.76
N LYS A 97 -4.68 -6.13 -5.64
CA LYS A 97 -3.47 -6.85 -6.03
C LYS A 97 -2.41 -6.64 -4.95
N VAL A 98 -1.65 -7.67 -4.58
CA VAL A 98 -0.51 -7.57 -3.66
C VAL A 98 0.78 -7.59 -4.48
N ASP A 99 1.62 -6.61 -4.24
CA ASP A 99 2.91 -6.46 -4.90
C ASP A 99 3.96 -7.38 -4.27
N ASN A 100 4.87 -7.89 -5.09
CA ASN A 100 6.09 -8.55 -4.66
C ASN A 100 7.22 -7.51 -4.51
N PRO A 101 8.07 -7.58 -3.49
CA PRO A 101 8.10 -8.56 -2.40
C PRO A 101 7.23 -8.18 -1.20
N VAL A 102 6.89 -9.21 -0.42
CA VAL A 102 6.33 -9.08 0.93
C VAL A 102 7.46 -9.27 1.94
N TYR A 103 7.41 -8.58 3.07
CA TYR A 103 8.48 -8.62 4.06
C TYR A 103 8.02 -9.29 5.35
N ARG A 104 8.94 -9.99 6.02
CA ARG A 104 8.74 -10.57 7.34
C ARG A 104 9.80 -10.08 8.31
N PHE A 105 9.34 -9.55 9.44
CA PHE A 105 10.14 -9.07 10.56
C PHE A 105 9.74 -9.83 11.83
N THR A 106 10.63 -9.85 12.81
CA THR A 106 10.32 -10.36 14.16
C THR A 106 10.41 -9.17 15.13
N SER A 107 9.35 -8.91 15.88
CA SER A 107 9.29 -7.87 16.91
C SER A 107 10.31 -8.15 18.03
N ASP A 108 10.66 -7.13 18.82
CA ASP A 108 11.55 -7.29 19.98
C ASP A 108 11.00 -8.29 21.01
N ASP A 109 9.66 -8.47 21.05
CA ASP A 109 8.99 -9.46 21.91
C ASP A 109 8.82 -10.86 21.27
N GLY A 110 9.38 -11.08 20.08
CA GLY A 110 9.35 -12.37 19.39
C GLY A 110 8.13 -12.64 18.52
N ARG A 111 7.20 -11.69 18.37
CA ARG A 111 6.06 -11.84 17.44
C ARG A 111 6.47 -11.61 16.00
N GLU A 112 5.96 -12.42 15.08
CA GLU A 112 6.17 -12.23 13.64
C GLU A 112 5.31 -11.08 13.10
N ILE A 113 5.90 -10.24 12.26
CA ILE A 113 5.27 -9.09 11.61
C ILE A 113 5.44 -9.24 10.10
N TYR A 114 4.34 -9.16 9.37
CA TYR A 114 4.32 -9.23 7.92
C TYR A 114 3.97 -7.85 7.35
N ILE A 115 4.80 -7.34 6.44
CA ILE A 115 4.54 -6.07 5.74
C ILE A 115 4.30 -6.38 4.28
N ALA A 116 3.12 -6.04 3.79
CA ALA A 116 2.74 -6.17 2.40
C ALA A 116 2.41 -4.80 1.80
N ILE A 117 2.47 -4.71 0.48
CA ILE A 117 2.00 -3.57 -0.29
C ILE A 117 0.91 -4.09 -1.22
N ALA A 118 -0.24 -3.42 -1.24
CA ALA A 118 -1.31 -3.75 -2.16
C ALA A 118 -1.89 -2.50 -2.84
N SER A 119 -2.36 -2.71 -4.05
CA SER A 119 -3.05 -1.71 -4.86
C SER A 119 -4.51 -2.09 -5.08
N ALA A 120 -5.36 -1.08 -5.16
CA ALA A 120 -6.75 -1.20 -5.56
C ALA A 120 -7.17 0.04 -6.33
N VAL A 121 -8.21 -0.09 -7.17
CA VAL A 121 -8.67 1.00 -8.02
C VAL A 121 -9.32 2.11 -7.18
N GLY A 122 -8.75 3.31 -7.24
CA GLY A 122 -9.28 4.56 -6.68
C GLY A 122 -10.15 5.33 -7.67
N TYR A 123 -10.35 6.63 -7.45
CA TYR A 123 -11.14 7.47 -8.35
C TYR A 123 -10.35 7.82 -9.62
N GLY A 124 -9.08 8.21 -9.47
CA GLY A 124 -8.22 8.67 -10.56
C GLY A 124 -7.17 7.64 -11.01
N GLY A 125 -6.97 6.56 -10.25
CA GLY A 125 -6.02 5.50 -10.57
C GLY A 125 -5.86 4.50 -9.43
N ASP A 126 -4.92 3.58 -9.56
CA ASP A 126 -4.61 2.62 -8.50
C ASP A 126 -4.02 3.36 -7.27
N VAL A 127 -4.54 3.05 -6.09
CA VAL A 127 -4.04 3.57 -4.80
C VAL A 127 -3.21 2.49 -4.12
N LYS A 128 -1.92 2.74 -3.89
CA LYS A 128 -1.02 1.79 -3.21
C LYS A 128 -0.97 2.03 -1.71
N THR A 129 -1.21 0.97 -0.96
CA THR A 129 -1.19 0.97 0.51
C THR A 129 -0.21 -0.08 1.02
N MET A 130 0.71 0.34 1.88
CA MET A 130 1.53 -0.55 2.71
C MET A 130 0.79 -0.81 4.02
N ALA A 131 0.83 -2.04 4.52
CA ALA A 131 0.28 -2.38 5.82
C ALA A 131 1.17 -3.37 6.57
N SER A 132 1.20 -3.26 7.90
CA SER A 132 1.84 -4.22 8.80
C SER A 132 0.81 -5.06 9.55
N PHE A 133 1.02 -6.38 9.54
CA PHE A 133 0.18 -7.35 10.21
C PHE A 133 1.00 -8.11 11.24
N ILE A 134 0.58 -8.09 12.50
CA ILE A 134 1.21 -8.83 13.59
C ILE A 134 0.51 -10.18 13.73
N SER A 135 1.28 -11.25 13.75
CA SER A 135 0.84 -12.60 14.11
C SER A 135 0.51 -12.65 15.60
N THR A 136 -0.74 -12.99 15.94
CA THR A 136 -1.18 -13.16 17.34
C THR A 136 -1.36 -14.64 17.72
N GLY A 137 -1.08 -15.56 16.80
CA GLY A 137 -1.29 -17.01 16.96
C GLY A 137 -2.75 -17.45 16.84
N THR A 138 -3.68 -16.56 17.18
CA THR A 138 -5.14 -16.72 16.96
C THR A 138 -5.61 -16.06 15.66
N GLY A 139 -4.76 -15.30 14.99
CA GLY A 139 -5.06 -14.56 13.77
C GLY A 139 -4.09 -13.40 13.55
N LEU A 140 -4.41 -12.58 12.56
CA LEU A 140 -3.62 -11.38 12.26
C LEU A 140 -4.26 -10.17 12.91
N LYS A 141 -3.44 -9.30 13.49
CA LYS A 141 -3.82 -7.94 13.87
C LYS A 141 -3.23 -6.96 12.87
N LEU A 142 -4.03 -6.05 12.33
CA LEU A 142 -3.51 -4.92 11.56
C LEU A 142 -2.92 -3.90 12.52
N ASN A 143 -1.61 -3.68 12.45
CA ASN A 143 -0.93 -2.73 13.32
C ASN A 143 -0.92 -1.32 12.72
N GLY A 144 -0.58 -1.17 11.45
CA GLY A 144 -0.46 0.15 10.84
C GLY A 144 -0.57 0.12 9.33
N ILE A 145 -0.91 1.27 8.75
CA ILE A 145 -0.87 1.47 7.30
C ILE A 145 -0.07 2.71 6.93
N LYS A 146 0.42 2.73 5.70
CA LYS A 146 0.94 3.91 5.03
C LYS A 146 0.51 3.90 3.57
N VAL A 147 -0.24 4.91 3.14
CA VAL A 147 -0.56 5.09 1.73
C VAL A 147 0.66 5.66 1.00
N LEU A 148 1.10 4.98 -0.06
CA LEU A 148 2.33 5.26 -0.81
C LEU A 148 2.03 6.05 -2.09
N GLU A 149 1.05 5.59 -2.87
CA GLU A 149 0.68 6.18 -4.16
C GLU A 149 -0.79 6.56 -4.15
N TYR A 150 -1.06 7.84 -4.37
CA TYR A 150 -2.39 8.45 -4.37
C TYR A 150 -2.44 9.74 -5.22
N SER A 151 -1.38 10.07 -5.95
CA SER A 151 -1.21 11.36 -6.63
C SER A 151 -2.20 11.57 -7.79
N GLN A 152 -2.83 10.49 -8.25
CA GLN A 152 -3.86 10.49 -9.28
C GLN A 152 -5.24 10.89 -8.72
N GLU A 153 -5.40 10.89 -7.40
CA GLU A 153 -6.64 11.28 -6.73
C GLU A 153 -6.82 12.80 -6.72
N THR A 154 -8.06 13.26 -6.70
CA THR A 154 -8.38 14.69 -6.79
C THR A 154 -7.86 15.46 -5.55
N PRO A 155 -7.01 16.49 -5.72
CA PRO A 155 -6.54 17.34 -4.63
C PRO A 155 -7.68 17.95 -3.83
N GLY A 156 -7.58 17.97 -2.50
CA GLY A 156 -8.62 18.47 -1.60
C GLY A 156 -9.84 17.53 -1.41
N LEU A 157 -9.90 16.42 -2.15
CA LEU A 157 -10.93 15.38 -2.03
C LEU A 157 -10.27 14.04 -1.67
N GLY A 158 -10.01 13.18 -2.67
CA GLY A 158 -9.44 11.85 -2.47
C GLY A 158 -8.00 11.88 -1.96
N ALA A 159 -7.20 12.85 -2.42
CA ALA A 159 -5.81 13.01 -2.01
C ALA A 159 -5.65 13.33 -0.50
N ASN A 160 -6.73 13.70 0.20
CA ASN A 160 -6.71 13.86 1.66
C ASN A 160 -6.37 12.55 2.38
N ILE A 161 -6.47 11.39 1.71
CA ILE A 161 -6.01 10.11 2.24
C ILE A 161 -4.51 10.12 2.64
N ALA A 162 -3.73 11.08 2.14
CA ALA A 162 -2.33 11.30 2.55
C ALA A 162 -2.17 11.72 4.02
N ASN A 163 -3.22 12.32 4.62
CA ASN A 163 -3.17 12.84 5.98
C ASN A 163 -3.08 11.69 7.00
N SER A 164 -2.13 11.79 7.93
CA SER A 164 -1.93 10.79 8.99
C SER A 164 -3.18 10.57 9.85
N ASP A 165 -3.96 11.62 10.14
CA ASP A 165 -5.14 11.48 10.99
C ASP A 165 -6.27 10.74 10.30
N ILE A 166 -6.36 10.84 8.97
CA ILE A 166 -7.27 10.04 8.17
C ILE A 166 -6.78 8.59 8.10
N GLN A 167 -5.48 8.35 7.89
CA GLN A 167 -4.93 6.99 7.85
C GLN A 167 -5.10 6.24 9.18
N LYS A 168 -5.02 6.93 10.33
CA LYS A 168 -5.33 6.37 11.66
C LYS A 168 -6.77 5.86 11.80
N ARG A 169 -7.70 6.25 10.91
CA ARG A 169 -9.06 5.67 10.90
C ARG A 169 -9.07 4.22 10.42
N PHE A 170 -7.98 3.74 9.82
CA PHE A 170 -7.88 2.39 9.25
C PHE A 170 -7.14 1.39 10.15
N TYR A 171 -6.49 1.84 11.22
CA TYR A 171 -5.73 0.97 12.14
C TYR A 171 -5.77 1.49 13.59
N PRO A 172 -5.54 0.63 14.59
CA PRO A 172 -5.39 -0.82 14.48
C PRO A 172 -6.73 -1.52 14.18
N VAL A 173 -6.64 -2.78 13.71
CA VAL A 173 -7.81 -3.66 13.57
C VAL A 173 -7.46 -5.04 14.14
N GLU A 174 -8.30 -5.52 15.06
CA GLU A 174 -8.12 -6.82 15.70
C GLU A 174 -8.50 -7.98 14.74
N PRO A 175 -8.08 -9.23 15.02
CA PRO A 175 -8.40 -10.37 14.16
C PRO A 175 -9.90 -10.48 13.82
N SER A 176 -10.77 -10.19 14.79
CA SER A 176 -12.22 -10.21 14.60
C SER A 176 -12.76 -9.17 13.62
N GLY A 177 -12.10 -8.02 13.48
CA GLY A 177 -12.44 -7.00 12.51
C GLY A 177 -11.94 -7.36 11.11
N LEU A 178 -10.73 -7.92 11.00
CA LEU A 178 -10.18 -8.39 9.72
C LEU A 178 -11.00 -9.54 9.12
N GLU A 179 -11.44 -10.50 9.95
CA GLU A 179 -12.31 -11.62 9.53
C GLU A 179 -13.65 -11.14 8.94
N ARG A 180 -14.11 -9.92 9.29
CA ARG A 180 -15.37 -9.32 8.78
C ARG A 180 -15.20 -8.51 7.49
N GLU A 181 -13.98 -8.41 6.98
CA GLU A 181 -13.54 -7.55 5.89
C GLU A 181 -13.77 -6.05 6.16
N LEU A 182 -12.70 -5.27 6.07
CA LEU A 182 -12.78 -3.82 6.24
C LEU A 182 -13.71 -3.21 5.20
N LYS A 183 -14.55 -2.29 5.65
CA LYS A 183 -15.40 -1.49 4.76
C LYS A 183 -15.57 -0.09 5.34
N VAL A 184 -15.80 0.89 4.46
CA VAL A 184 -16.11 2.24 4.91
C VAL A 184 -17.49 2.30 5.54
N ASN A 185 -17.68 3.19 6.51
CA ASN A 185 -18.92 3.30 7.28
C ASN A 185 -20.17 3.54 6.39
N LYS A 186 -20.00 4.24 5.26
CA LYS A 186 -21.05 4.41 4.25
C LYS A 186 -21.55 3.08 3.64
N ASP A 187 -20.65 2.11 3.42
CA ASP A 187 -20.99 0.81 2.85
C ASP A 187 -21.54 -0.15 3.92
N ALA A 188 -21.17 0.08 5.18
CA ALA A 188 -21.75 -0.62 6.32
C ALA A 188 -23.13 -0.06 6.73
N GLY A 189 -23.55 1.08 6.19
CA GLY A 189 -24.81 1.74 6.58
C GLY A 189 -24.81 2.27 8.02
N VAL A 190 -23.64 2.57 8.58
CA VAL A 190 -23.49 3.06 9.96
C VAL A 190 -22.74 4.39 10.01
N THR A 191 -23.02 5.17 11.04
CA THR A 191 -22.37 6.47 11.29
C THR A 191 -21.97 6.54 12.77
N PRO A 192 -20.94 5.79 13.18
CA PRO A 192 -20.50 5.80 14.57
C PRO A 192 -19.89 7.15 14.93
N ILE A 193 -19.98 7.49 16.21
CA ILE A 193 -19.53 8.78 16.75
C ILE A 193 -18.67 8.59 18.00
N GLY A 194 -17.73 9.52 18.23
CA GLY A 194 -16.86 9.49 19.40
C GLY A 194 -16.06 8.19 19.49
N GLU A 195 -16.03 7.58 20.69
CA GLU A 195 -15.30 6.33 20.98
C GLU A 195 -15.81 5.12 20.17
N GLU A 196 -17.06 5.16 19.68
CA GLU A 196 -17.62 4.09 18.86
C GLU A 196 -16.87 3.91 17.53
N ILE A 197 -16.26 4.99 17.03
CA ILE A 197 -15.47 4.94 15.79
C ILE A 197 -14.31 3.95 15.93
N ASP A 198 -13.56 4.05 17.03
CA ASP A 198 -12.40 3.21 17.28
C ASP A 198 -12.83 1.76 17.59
N LEU A 199 -13.88 1.58 18.40
CA LEU A 199 -14.41 0.26 18.74
C LEU A 199 -14.90 -0.51 17.51
N LYS A 200 -15.67 0.15 16.62
CA LYS A 200 -16.17 -0.49 15.39
C LYS A 200 -15.08 -0.73 14.37
N ARG A 201 -14.08 0.14 14.27
CA ARG A 201 -12.88 -0.13 13.47
C ARG A 201 -12.21 -1.41 13.95
N GLU A 202 -11.92 -1.49 15.24
CA GLU A 202 -11.11 -2.56 15.81
C GLU A 202 -11.81 -3.92 15.77
N THR A 203 -13.10 -3.96 16.11
CA THR A 203 -13.84 -5.22 16.30
C THR A 203 -14.71 -5.62 15.11
N GLU A 204 -15.21 -4.64 14.34
CA GLU A 204 -16.14 -4.88 13.23
C GLU A 204 -15.52 -4.58 11.86
N GLY A 205 -14.31 -4.00 11.81
CA GLY A 205 -13.64 -3.62 10.56
C GLY A 205 -14.30 -2.40 9.88
N ILE A 206 -15.09 -1.60 10.59
CA ILE A 206 -15.81 -0.48 10.00
C ILE A 206 -14.98 0.80 10.11
N VAL A 207 -14.58 1.34 8.96
CA VAL A 207 -13.73 2.54 8.88
C VAL A 207 -14.59 3.78 8.66
N THR A 208 -14.61 4.68 9.63
CA THR A 208 -15.34 5.96 9.53
C THR A 208 -14.54 7.00 8.77
N VAL A 209 -15.03 7.36 7.58
CA VAL A 209 -14.40 8.34 6.68
C VAL A 209 -15.37 9.39 6.15
N THR A 210 -16.67 9.25 6.37
CA THR A 210 -17.67 10.18 5.82
C THR A 210 -17.66 11.56 6.48
N ASP A 211 -17.06 11.69 7.65
CA ASP A 211 -16.85 12.94 8.38
C ASP A 211 -15.63 13.72 7.87
N VAL A 212 -14.58 13.00 7.43
CA VAL A 212 -13.29 13.58 7.02
C VAL A 212 -13.05 13.60 5.50
N MET A 213 -13.78 12.76 4.75
CA MET A 213 -13.68 12.61 3.30
C MET A 213 -15.07 12.57 2.65
N THR A 214 -15.92 13.52 3.04
CA THR A 214 -17.29 13.68 2.52
C THR A 214 -17.28 13.77 0.99
N GLY A 215 -18.07 12.91 0.32
CA GLY A 215 -18.14 12.86 -1.15
C GLY A 215 -16.97 12.17 -1.85
N ALA A 216 -15.83 11.98 -1.18
CA ALA A 216 -14.61 11.36 -1.73
C ALA A 216 -14.41 9.93 -1.21
N THR A 217 -15.47 9.13 -1.18
CA THR A 217 -15.46 7.79 -0.55
C THR A 217 -14.86 6.68 -1.43
N ILE A 218 -14.47 6.96 -2.67
CA ILE A 218 -13.85 5.95 -3.56
C ILE A 218 -12.41 5.66 -3.13
N THR A 219 -11.62 6.69 -2.81
CA THR A 219 -10.23 6.52 -2.35
C THR A 219 -10.11 5.73 -1.03
N PRO A 220 -10.91 6.03 0.02
CA PRO A 220 -10.94 5.21 1.23
C PRO A 220 -11.33 3.75 0.98
N ARG A 221 -12.24 3.49 0.04
CA ARG A 221 -12.61 2.13 -0.34
C ARG A 221 -11.46 1.38 -0.99
N ALA A 222 -10.66 2.05 -1.82
CA ALA A 222 -9.46 1.47 -2.40
C ALA A 222 -8.50 1.04 -1.28
N VAL A 223 -8.30 1.87 -0.25
CA VAL A 223 -7.47 1.53 0.92
C VAL A 223 -8.04 0.31 1.67
N THR A 224 -9.35 0.26 1.95
CA THR A 224 -9.95 -0.92 2.61
C THR A 224 -9.81 -2.19 1.77
N VAL A 225 -9.97 -2.09 0.44
CA VAL A 225 -9.78 -3.22 -0.48
C VAL A 225 -8.33 -3.69 -0.49
N SER A 226 -7.36 -2.78 -0.50
CA SER A 226 -5.94 -3.13 -0.42
C SER A 226 -5.63 -3.88 0.88
N ILE A 227 -6.13 -3.39 2.03
CA ILE A 227 -5.95 -4.06 3.33
C ILE A 227 -6.55 -5.47 3.32
N ASN A 228 -7.80 -5.61 2.86
CA ASN A 228 -8.46 -6.91 2.77
C ASN A 228 -7.73 -7.86 1.83
N THR A 229 -7.20 -7.36 0.72
CA THR A 229 -6.43 -8.17 -0.24
C THR A 229 -5.14 -8.69 0.41
N MET A 230 -4.41 -7.85 1.14
CA MET A 230 -3.23 -8.26 1.89
C MET A 230 -3.57 -9.31 2.96
N TYR A 231 -4.64 -9.09 3.71
CA TYR A 231 -5.10 -10.05 4.72
C TYR A 231 -5.49 -11.40 4.10
N GLN A 232 -6.25 -11.40 3.00
CA GLN A 232 -6.61 -12.62 2.26
C GLN A 232 -5.36 -13.37 1.78
N PHE A 233 -4.38 -12.65 1.21
CA PHE A 233 -3.10 -13.22 0.80
C PHE A 233 -2.38 -13.90 1.97
N LEU A 234 -2.19 -13.18 3.09
CA LEU A 234 -1.49 -13.71 4.26
C LEU A 234 -2.20 -14.93 4.85
N LYS A 235 -3.54 -14.91 4.91
CA LYS A 235 -4.35 -16.05 5.36
C LYS A 235 -4.18 -17.27 4.45
N LYS A 236 -4.21 -17.08 3.12
CA LYS A 236 -3.96 -18.15 2.14
C LYS A 236 -2.53 -18.68 2.18
N ALA A 237 -1.56 -17.82 2.54
CA ALA A 237 -0.18 -18.19 2.77
C ALA A 237 0.06 -18.92 4.11
N GLY A 238 -1.00 -19.13 4.92
CA GLY A 238 -0.93 -19.88 6.17
C GLY A 238 -0.47 -19.07 7.38
N VAL A 239 -0.39 -17.75 7.27
CA VAL A 239 -0.06 -16.87 8.39
C VAL A 239 -1.25 -16.77 9.34
N LYS A 240 -0.98 -16.88 10.65
CA LYS A 240 -1.94 -16.78 11.76
C LYS A 240 -1.36 -15.94 12.88
#